data_AF-A0A2G6G0P5-F1
#
_entry.id   AF-A0A2G6G0P5-F1
#
_cell.length_a   1.000
_cell.length_b   1.000
_cell.length_c   1.000
_cell.angle_alpha   90.00
_cell.angle_beta   90.00
_cell.angle_gamma   90.00
#
_symmetry.space_group_name_H-M   'P 1'
#
loop_
_entity.id
_entity.type
_entity.pdbx_description
1 polymer ?
#
loop_
_entity_poly.entity_id
_entity_poly.type
_entity_poly.pdbx_seq_one_letter_code
_entity_poly.pdbx_strand_id
1 'polypeptide(L)'
;MKTIPLRKDVDEALTWDLSGLCKDTADFERQLQDCQAQAEKLKSDYFGKLDNAENLIAAIKTYADLTAKMTRLGTYSHMALDVDMANAENLSNDARFQTVYAEILSQLSFIESEAKGVAQSVLEKVKEDATCKGFVDEIIRNKPHMLGAEAEMVLKALTGNFMTPYKVYNQAKFVDLSYPDLELGDEKVPFDFVAFENSYDGTVDTATRRMAFALFSEHLAKYQNTFATALNAQMQQEKTIATLRGYDSVFDYLLFEQKVTREMYDRQIDRIVEDLAPAMRKYAKLLQDIYGLDKMTFADLKIPVDAEFEKKLSVAESKTYILDALSIYGAEYKDLLVRAYDERWIDFAFNQNKA
;
A
#
# COMPACT_ATOMS: atom_id res chain seq x y z
N MET A 1 -1.20 -31.42 -19.60
CA MET A 1 -1.24 -30.18 -18.80
C MET A 1 -1.83 -29.09 -19.66
N LYS A 2 -2.87 -28.37 -19.20
CA LYS A 2 -3.32 -27.15 -19.88
C LYS A 2 -2.22 -26.10 -19.70
N THR A 3 -1.61 -25.65 -20.78
CA THR A 3 -0.67 -24.52 -20.78
C THR A 3 -1.43 -23.24 -20.48
N ILE A 4 -0.90 -22.41 -19.59
CA ILE A 4 -1.45 -21.08 -19.29
C ILE A 4 -1.38 -20.23 -20.57
N PRO A 5 -2.45 -19.52 -20.98
CA PRO A 5 -2.45 -18.76 -22.24
C PRO A 5 -1.55 -17.52 -22.15
N LEU A 6 -1.11 -17.01 -23.30
CA LEU A 6 -0.48 -15.68 -23.37
C LEU A 6 -1.55 -14.59 -23.26
N ARG A 7 -1.16 -13.39 -22.83
CA ARG A 7 -2.08 -12.25 -22.69
C ARG A 7 -2.88 -11.96 -23.97
N LYS A 8 -2.24 -12.02 -25.13
CA LYS A 8 -2.88 -11.77 -26.43
C LYS A 8 -3.90 -12.84 -26.86
N ASP A 9 -3.89 -14.00 -26.20
CA ASP A 9 -4.72 -15.15 -26.57
C ASP A 9 -5.95 -15.30 -25.65
N VAL A 10 -6.13 -14.40 -24.68
CA VAL A 10 -7.30 -14.42 -23.78
C VAL A 10 -8.50 -13.70 -24.42
N ASP A 11 -9.70 -14.06 -23.99
CA ASP A 11 -10.92 -13.36 -24.39
C ASP A 11 -10.88 -11.91 -23.90
N GLU A 12 -11.03 -10.97 -24.83
CA GLU A 12 -11.02 -9.54 -24.54
C GLU A 12 -12.11 -9.15 -23.53
N ALA A 13 -13.25 -9.86 -23.51
CA ALA A 13 -14.32 -9.64 -22.55
C ALA A 13 -13.91 -9.93 -21.10
N LEU A 14 -12.81 -10.66 -20.89
CA LEU A 14 -12.22 -10.93 -19.57
C LEU A 14 -11.11 -9.92 -19.19
N THR A 15 -10.83 -8.95 -20.05
CA THR A 15 -9.78 -7.96 -19.83
C THR A 15 -10.36 -6.61 -19.45
N TRP A 16 -9.62 -5.80 -18.70
CA TRP A 16 -10.05 -4.41 -18.50
C TRP A 16 -9.90 -3.57 -19.78
N ASP A 17 -10.60 -2.44 -19.84
CA ASP A 17 -10.40 -1.39 -20.85
C ASP A 17 -9.75 -0.16 -20.20
N LEU A 18 -8.54 0.18 -20.64
CA LEU A 18 -7.78 1.33 -20.15
C LEU A 18 -7.98 2.59 -21.00
N SER A 19 -8.80 2.54 -22.07
CA SER A 19 -9.04 3.65 -23.00
C SER A 19 -9.61 4.90 -22.32
N GLY A 20 -10.29 4.72 -21.18
CA GLY A 20 -10.77 5.81 -20.32
C GLY A 20 -9.66 6.59 -19.60
N LEU A 21 -8.45 6.04 -19.51
CA LEU A 21 -7.27 6.70 -18.95
C LEU A 21 -6.40 7.32 -20.05
N CYS A 22 -6.03 6.51 -21.04
CA CYS A 22 -5.27 6.92 -22.23
C CYS A 22 -5.78 6.12 -23.43
N LYS A 23 -5.98 6.80 -24.57
CA LYS A 23 -6.54 6.14 -25.76
C LYS A 23 -5.64 5.02 -26.28
N ASP A 24 -4.34 5.26 -26.25
CA ASP A 24 -3.28 4.36 -26.70
C ASP A 24 -1.93 4.83 -26.13
N THR A 25 -0.85 4.10 -26.46
CA THR A 25 0.52 4.47 -26.08
C THR A 25 0.89 5.88 -26.56
N ALA A 26 0.50 6.28 -27.78
CA ALA A 26 0.86 7.60 -28.31
C ALA A 26 0.15 8.75 -27.57
N ASP A 27 -1.07 8.52 -27.09
CA ASP A 27 -1.79 9.43 -26.22
C ASP A 27 -1.08 9.59 -24.87
N PHE A 28 -0.65 8.48 -24.28
CA PHE A 28 0.14 8.47 -23.05
C PHE A 28 1.47 9.24 -23.20
N GLU A 29 2.22 9.01 -24.28
CA GLU A 29 3.45 9.74 -24.62
C GLU A 29 3.23 11.27 -24.61
N ARG A 30 2.20 11.70 -25.35
CA ARG A 30 1.87 13.11 -25.50
C ARG A 30 1.47 13.75 -24.17
N GLN A 31 0.64 13.05 -23.39
CA GLN A 31 0.21 13.54 -22.08
C GLN A 31 1.37 13.61 -21.08
N LEU A 32 2.32 12.66 -21.13
CA LEU A 32 3.52 12.67 -20.28
C LEU A 32 4.42 13.88 -20.58
N GLN A 33 4.65 14.17 -21.87
CA GLN A 33 5.41 15.36 -22.30
C GLN A 33 4.72 16.67 -21.89
N ASP A 34 3.40 16.74 -22.03
CA ASP A 34 2.60 17.87 -21.56
C ASP A 34 2.73 18.09 -20.05
N CYS A 35 2.74 17.01 -19.26
CA CYS A 35 2.96 17.09 -17.82
C CYS A 35 4.36 17.63 -17.47
N GLN A 36 5.40 17.20 -18.19
CA GLN A 36 6.75 17.75 -18.02
C GLN A 36 6.80 19.25 -18.31
N ALA A 37 6.25 19.68 -19.45
CA ALA A 37 6.20 21.10 -19.81
C ALA A 37 5.39 21.93 -18.80
N GLN A 38 4.29 21.39 -18.27
CA GLN A 38 3.51 22.03 -17.21
C GLN A 38 4.30 22.16 -15.90
N ALA A 39 5.08 21.13 -15.53
CA ALA A 39 5.94 21.18 -14.34
C ALA A 39 7.03 22.26 -14.46
N GLU A 40 7.70 22.32 -15.62
CA GLU A 40 8.72 23.34 -15.91
C GLU A 40 8.13 24.75 -15.85
N LYS A 41 6.94 24.94 -16.47
CA LYS A 41 6.23 26.21 -16.44
C LYS A 41 5.82 26.60 -15.02
N LEU A 42 5.24 25.67 -14.26
CA LEU A 42 4.84 25.87 -12.86
C LEU A 42 6.04 26.29 -12.00
N LYS A 43 7.20 25.65 -12.17
CA LYS A 43 8.43 26.04 -11.49
C LYS A 43 8.91 27.43 -11.93
N SER A 44 8.98 27.71 -13.22
CA SER A 44 9.41 29.02 -13.75
C SER A 44 8.52 30.17 -13.26
N ASP A 45 7.23 29.94 -13.23
CA ASP A 45 6.25 30.97 -12.88
C ASP A 45 6.32 31.30 -11.38
N TYR A 46 6.49 30.29 -10.51
CA TYR A 46 6.24 30.45 -9.07
C TYR A 46 7.42 30.21 -8.13
N PHE A 47 8.53 29.60 -8.57
CA PHE A 47 9.69 29.37 -7.69
C PHE A 47 10.22 30.68 -7.11
N GLY A 48 10.32 30.76 -5.78
CA GLY A 48 10.71 31.96 -5.04
C GLY A 48 9.67 33.08 -5.00
N LYS A 49 8.42 32.81 -5.41
CA LYS A 49 7.35 33.82 -5.54
C LYS A 49 6.06 33.44 -4.80
N LEU A 50 6.10 32.47 -3.91
CA LEU A 50 4.93 31.96 -3.16
C LEU A 50 4.60 32.77 -1.88
N ASP A 51 5.13 33.98 -1.74
CA ASP A 51 5.02 34.82 -0.54
C ASP A 51 3.67 35.54 -0.35
N ASN A 52 2.78 35.48 -1.34
CA ASN A 52 1.48 36.14 -1.33
C ASN A 52 0.35 35.17 -1.73
N ALA A 53 -0.88 35.52 -1.34
CA ALA A 53 -2.03 34.64 -1.46
C ALA A 53 -2.40 34.33 -2.92
N GLU A 54 -2.30 35.31 -3.82
CA GLU A 54 -2.66 35.14 -5.23
C GLU A 54 -1.77 34.10 -5.92
N ASN A 55 -0.44 34.26 -5.80
CA ASN A 55 0.51 33.31 -6.36
C ASN A 55 0.37 31.92 -5.73
N LEU A 56 0.19 31.84 -4.41
CA LEU A 56 0.07 30.57 -3.71
C LEU A 56 -1.21 29.82 -4.11
N ILE A 57 -2.35 30.50 -4.24
CA ILE A 57 -3.60 29.90 -4.73
C ILE A 57 -3.40 29.33 -6.14
N ALA A 58 -2.83 30.14 -7.05
CA ALA A 58 -2.65 29.75 -8.44
C ALA A 58 -1.66 28.57 -8.58
N ALA A 59 -0.57 28.56 -7.81
CA ALA A 59 0.38 27.46 -7.76
C ALA A 59 -0.24 26.17 -7.21
N ILE A 60 -0.99 26.23 -6.09
CA ILE A 60 -1.66 25.05 -5.50
C ILE A 60 -2.64 24.42 -6.50
N LYS A 61 -3.46 25.21 -7.18
CA LYS A 61 -4.42 24.70 -8.17
C LYS A 61 -3.72 24.02 -9.35
N THR A 62 -2.73 24.69 -9.91
CA THR A 62 -1.94 24.12 -11.03
C THR A 62 -1.23 22.84 -10.61
N TYR A 63 -0.69 22.81 -9.39
CA TYR A 63 -0.05 21.64 -8.81
C TYR A 63 -1.03 20.48 -8.61
N ALA A 64 -2.23 20.75 -8.09
CA ALA A 64 -3.28 19.75 -7.90
C ALA A 64 -3.74 19.14 -9.23
N ASP A 65 -3.99 19.98 -10.25
CA ASP A 65 -4.39 19.53 -11.59
C ASP A 65 -3.31 18.67 -12.24
N LEU A 66 -2.04 19.09 -12.16
CA LEU A 66 -0.91 18.34 -12.69
C LEU A 66 -0.73 17.00 -11.97
N THR A 67 -0.84 16.99 -10.64
CA THR A 67 -0.74 15.76 -9.85
C THR A 67 -1.86 14.79 -10.21
N ALA A 68 -3.10 15.27 -10.38
CA ALA A 68 -4.23 14.44 -10.81
C ALA A 68 -4.01 13.81 -12.20
N LYS A 69 -3.44 14.57 -13.15
CA LYS A 69 -3.05 14.03 -14.48
C LYS A 69 -1.97 12.95 -14.34
N MET A 70 -0.92 13.21 -13.57
CA MET A 70 0.16 12.25 -13.34
C MET A 70 -0.34 10.97 -12.67
N THR A 71 -1.27 11.06 -11.71
CA THR A 71 -1.90 9.87 -11.10
C THR A 71 -2.62 9.02 -12.15
N ARG A 72 -3.39 9.64 -13.05
CA ARG A 72 -4.08 8.91 -14.13
C ARG A 72 -3.10 8.25 -15.10
N LEU A 73 -2.03 8.94 -15.48
CA LEU A 73 -0.99 8.40 -16.38
C LEU A 73 -0.23 7.25 -15.75
N GLY A 74 0.15 7.36 -14.47
CA GLY A 74 0.83 6.28 -13.76
C GLY A 74 -0.09 5.07 -13.55
N THR A 75 -1.38 5.30 -13.32
CA THR A 75 -2.37 4.22 -13.26
C THR A 75 -2.43 3.47 -14.60
N TYR A 76 -2.45 4.20 -15.73
CA TYR A 76 -2.40 3.58 -17.06
C TYR A 76 -1.13 2.76 -17.28
N SER A 77 0.06 3.32 -17.02
CA SER A 77 1.33 2.62 -17.28
C SER A 77 1.47 1.37 -16.42
N HIS A 78 1.12 1.46 -15.14
CA HIS A 78 1.22 0.35 -14.21
C HIS A 78 0.23 -0.77 -14.55
N MET A 79 -1.05 -0.43 -14.75
CA MET A 79 -2.06 -1.42 -15.15
C MET A 79 -1.73 -2.04 -16.52
N ALA A 80 -1.20 -1.28 -17.48
CA ALA A 80 -0.77 -1.85 -18.76
C ALA A 80 0.36 -2.88 -18.60
N LEU A 81 1.27 -2.69 -17.63
CA LEU A 81 2.35 -3.63 -17.33
C LEU A 81 1.85 -4.87 -16.54
N ASP A 82 0.97 -4.68 -15.57
CA ASP A 82 0.50 -5.74 -14.66
C ASP A 82 -0.16 -6.92 -15.40
N VAL A 83 -0.72 -6.71 -16.59
CA VAL A 83 -1.36 -7.78 -17.37
C VAL A 83 -0.36 -8.71 -18.07
N ASP A 84 0.90 -8.28 -18.26
CA ASP A 84 1.99 -9.07 -18.83
C ASP A 84 3.34 -8.40 -18.52
N MET A 85 3.95 -8.79 -17.41
CA MET A 85 5.23 -8.27 -16.92
C MET A 85 6.42 -8.54 -17.86
N ALA A 86 6.24 -9.38 -18.89
CA ALA A 86 7.25 -9.64 -19.92
C ALA A 86 7.09 -8.75 -21.17
N ASN A 87 6.05 -7.91 -21.24
CA ASN A 87 5.83 -7.00 -22.35
C ASN A 87 6.87 -5.86 -22.33
N ALA A 88 7.80 -5.88 -23.29
CA ALA A 88 8.89 -4.92 -23.36
C ALA A 88 8.43 -3.46 -23.58
N GLU A 89 7.34 -3.24 -24.30
CA GLU A 89 6.80 -1.88 -24.53
C GLU A 89 6.23 -1.32 -23.23
N ASN A 90 5.39 -2.08 -22.53
CA ASN A 90 4.78 -1.64 -21.26
C ASN A 90 5.83 -1.47 -20.16
N LEU A 91 6.83 -2.35 -20.11
CA LEU A 91 7.96 -2.22 -19.18
C LEU A 91 8.75 -0.93 -19.43
N SER A 92 9.01 -0.61 -20.70
CA SER A 92 9.69 0.63 -21.09
C SER A 92 8.85 1.87 -20.76
N ASN A 93 7.54 1.81 -21.01
CA ASN A 93 6.61 2.91 -20.75
C ASN A 93 6.49 3.21 -19.25
N ASP A 94 6.37 2.18 -18.42
CA ASP A 94 6.33 2.34 -16.97
C ASP A 94 7.65 2.88 -16.42
N ALA A 95 8.79 2.31 -16.82
CA ALA A 95 10.10 2.79 -16.40
C ALA A 95 10.33 4.27 -16.76
N ARG A 96 9.87 4.69 -17.95
CA ARG A 96 9.96 6.09 -18.36
C ARG A 96 9.01 6.97 -17.56
N PHE A 97 7.77 6.54 -17.30
CA PHE A 97 6.86 7.26 -16.42
C PHE A 97 7.48 7.48 -15.04
N GLN A 98 8.03 6.44 -14.41
CA GLN A 98 8.65 6.54 -13.09
C GLN A 98 9.80 7.56 -13.06
N THR A 99 10.63 7.57 -14.11
CA THR A 99 11.72 8.54 -14.25
C THR A 99 11.18 9.97 -14.31
N VAL A 100 10.24 10.22 -15.23
CA VAL A 100 9.63 11.54 -15.42
C VAL A 100 8.86 12.00 -14.18
N TYR A 101 8.13 11.09 -13.54
CA TYR A 101 7.38 11.36 -12.32
C TYR A 101 8.32 11.79 -11.19
N ALA A 102 9.44 11.09 -10.99
CA ALA A 102 10.44 11.47 -10.00
C ALA A 102 11.06 12.85 -10.29
N GLU A 103 11.33 13.17 -11.55
CA GLU A 103 11.81 14.48 -11.96
C GLU A 103 10.79 15.58 -11.66
N ILE A 104 9.52 15.40 -12.04
CA ILE A 104 8.43 16.35 -11.77
C ILE A 104 8.26 16.56 -10.26
N LEU A 105 8.19 15.49 -9.47
CA LEU A 105 8.09 15.59 -8.01
C LEU A 105 9.25 16.38 -7.41
N SER A 106 10.48 16.11 -7.84
CA SER A 106 11.67 16.84 -7.41
C SER A 106 11.56 18.33 -7.77
N GLN A 107 11.20 18.63 -9.02
CA GLN A 107 11.04 19.99 -9.52
C GLN A 107 9.98 20.80 -8.77
N LEU A 108 8.87 20.17 -8.36
CA LEU A 108 7.72 20.83 -7.73
C LEU A 108 7.76 20.80 -6.19
N SER A 109 8.73 20.10 -5.59
CA SER A 109 8.88 20.03 -4.13
C SER A 109 9.07 21.39 -3.44
N PHE A 110 9.42 22.44 -4.19
CA PHE A 110 9.49 23.80 -3.67
C PHE A 110 8.12 24.34 -3.23
N ILE A 111 7.00 23.87 -3.78
CA ILE A 111 5.67 24.43 -3.48
C ILE A 111 5.33 24.23 -2.01
N GLU A 112 5.44 22.99 -1.52
CA GLU A 112 5.27 22.70 -0.09
C GLU A 112 6.36 23.35 0.76
N SER A 113 7.61 23.33 0.29
CA SER A 113 8.75 23.88 1.04
C SER A 113 8.65 25.39 1.26
N GLU A 114 8.26 26.16 0.24
CA GLU A 114 8.08 27.60 0.34
C GLU A 114 6.80 27.93 1.10
N ALA A 115 5.69 27.21 0.88
CA ALA A 115 4.45 27.40 1.62
C ALA A 115 4.64 27.24 3.13
N LYS A 116 5.53 26.34 3.56
CA LYS A 116 5.95 26.19 4.96
C LYS A 116 6.65 27.44 5.53
N GLY A 117 7.29 28.26 4.70
CA GLY A 117 7.90 29.54 5.10
C GLY A 117 6.95 30.76 5.01
N VAL A 118 5.79 30.63 4.39
CA VAL A 118 4.84 31.73 4.18
C VAL A 118 4.22 32.20 5.51
N ALA A 119 3.97 33.51 5.66
CA ALA A 119 3.36 34.07 6.85
C ALA A 119 1.97 33.47 7.14
N GLN A 120 1.62 33.26 8.42
CA GLN A 120 0.33 32.68 8.82
C GLN A 120 -0.86 33.46 8.24
N SER A 121 -0.80 34.79 8.24
CA SER A 121 -1.87 35.65 7.70
C SER A 121 -2.14 35.41 6.21
N VAL A 122 -1.10 35.13 5.42
CA VAL A 122 -1.23 34.80 4.00
C VAL A 122 -1.86 33.42 3.84
N LEU A 123 -1.43 32.42 4.63
CA LEU A 123 -2.03 31.09 4.60
C LEU A 123 -3.53 31.12 4.98
N GLU A 124 -3.91 31.88 6.00
CA GLU A 124 -5.32 32.06 6.35
C GLU A 124 -6.12 32.71 5.23
N LYS A 125 -5.51 33.63 4.46
CA LYS A 125 -6.15 34.21 3.28
C LYS A 125 -6.35 33.17 2.16
N VAL A 126 -5.35 32.32 1.90
CA VAL A 126 -5.45 31.23 0.90
C VAL A 126 -6.54 30.22 1.27
N LYS A 127 -6.75 29.96 2.56
CA LYS A 127 -7.81 29.05 3.04
C LYS A 127 -9.24 29.52 2.74
N GLU A 128 -9.44 30.79 2.41
CA GLU A 128 -10.75 31.28 1.94
C GLU A 128 -11.14 30.62 0.60
N ASP A 129 -10.17 30.14 -0.18
CA ASP A 129 -10.42 29.25 -1.31
C ASP A 129 -10.57 27.80 -0.84
N ALA A 130 -11.80 27.28 -0.92
CA ALA A 130 -12.14 25.91 -0.48
C ALA A 130 -11.28 24.82 -1.16
N THR A 131 -10.82 25.06 -2.39
CA THR A 131 -9.98 24.09 -3.12
C THR A 131 -8.55 24.01 -2.58
N CYS A 132 -8.06 25.08 -1.95
CA CYS A 132 -6.72 25.14 -1.36
C CYS A 132 -6.71 24.76 0.13
N LYS A 133 -7.88 24.77 0.78
CA LYS A 133 -8.00 24.62 2.24
C LYS A 133 -7.29 23.37 2.77
N GLY A 134 -7.49 22.20 2.15
CA GLY A 134 -6.88 20.96 2.61
C GLY A 134 -5.34 21.01 2.59
N PHE A 135 -4.76 21.53 1.51
CA PHE A 135 -3.32 21.70 1.38
C PHE A 135 -2.78 22.65 2.46
N VAL A 136 -3.42 23.81 2.63
CA VAL A 136 -2.94 24.81 3.60
C VAL A 136 -3.13 24.36 5.04
N ASP A 137 -4.22 23.67 5.36
CA ASP A 137 -4.40 23.08 6.69
C ASP A 137 -3.25 22.13 7.04
N GLU A 138 -2.79 21.31 6.09
CA GLU A 138 -1.62 20.44 6.30
C GLU A 138 -0.32 21.24 6.52
N ILE A 139 -0.10 22.31 5.76
CA ILE A 139 1.07 23.18 5.94
C ILE A 139 1.06 23.80 7.34
N ILE A 140 -0.07 24.35 7.77
CA ILE A 140 -0.23 24.96 9.10
C ILE A 140 -0.02 23.92 10.21
N ARG A 141 -0.61 22.73 10.04
CA ARG A 141 -0.50 21.63 11.00
C ARG A 141 0.95 21.19 11.19
N ASN A 142 1.72 21.11 10.10
CA ASN A 142 3.11 20.65 10.10
C ASN A 142 4.11 21.68 10.65
N LYS A 143 3.84 22.98 10.48
CA LYS A 143 4.77 24.07 10.83
C LYS A 143 5.38 23.99 12.25
N PRO A 144 4.62 23.71 13.33
CA PRO A 144 5.17 23.60 14.67
C PRO A 144 6.22 22.48 14.83
N HIS A 145 6.22 21.49 13.94
CA HIS A 145 7.08 20.31 13.98
C HIS A 145 8.25 20.37 12.99
N MET A 146 8.44 21.52 12.34
CA MET A 146 9.55 21.75 11.43
C MET A 146 10.83 22.13 12.18
N LEU A 147 11.94 21.65 11.66
CA LEU A 147 13.27 22.08 12.08
C LEU A 147 13.72 23.30 11.25
N GLY A 148 14.88 23.86 11.62
CA GLY A 148 15.55 24.85 10.78
C GLY A 148 15.92 24.27 9.40
N ALA A 149 16.04 25.14 8.39
CA ALA A 149 16.24 24.74 7.00
C ALA A 149 17.44 23.82 6.77
N GLU A 150 18.55 24.06 7.46
CA GLU A 150 19.76 23.21 7.39
C GLU A 150 19.48 21.80 7.93
N ALA A 151 18.78 21.68 9.06
CA ALA A 151 18.43 20.39 9.65
C ALA A 151 17.43 19.62 8.78
N GLU A 152 16.42 20.29 8.22
CA GLU A 152 15.48 19.65 7.28
C GLU A 152 16.19 19.14 6.02
N MET A 153 17.17 19.89 5.49
CA MET A 153 17.97 19.46 4.35
C MET A 153 18.78 18.21 4.67
N VAL A 154 19.43 18.17 5.85
CA VAL A 154 20.19 16.99 6.30
C VAL A 154 19.28 15.78 6.48
N LEU A 155 18.11 15.94 7.13
CA LEU A 155 17.17 14.84 7.31
C LEU A 155 16.67 14.30 5.95
N LYS A 156 16.34 15.20 5.01
CA LYS A 156 15.91 14.81 3.66
C LYS A 156 16.97 14.01 2.91
N ALA A 157 18.24 14.39 3.04
CA ALA A 157 19.36 13.65 2.43
C ALA A 157 19.57 12.26 3.05
N LEU A 158 19.17 12.06 4.31
CA LEU A 158 19.31 10.80 5.04
C LEU A 158 18.10 9.87 4.96
N THR A 159 16.98 10.29 4.36
CA THR A 159 15.75 9.48 4.29
C THR A 159 15.98 8.07 3.73
N GLY A 160 16.83 7.92 2.71
CA GLY A 160 17.16 6.60 2.17
C GLY A 160 17.93 5.70 3.14
N ASN A 161 18.76 6.28 4.00
CA ASN A 161 19.51 5.59 5.04
C ASN A 161 18.61 5.17 6.20
N PHE A 162 17.61 5.99 6.52
CA PHE A 162 16.62 5.71 7.57
C PHE A 162 15.77 4.47 7.32
N MET A 163 15.72 3.96 6.08
CA MET A 163 15.05 2.71 5.72
C MET A 163 15.91 1.45 5.94
N THR A 164 17.18 1.60 6.36
CA THR A 164 18.12 0.48 6.50
C THR A 164 17.64 -0.60 7.49
N PRO A 165 17.08 -0.29 8.68
CA PRO A 165 16.60 -1.32 9.60
C PRO A 165 15.55 -2.24 8.96
N TYR A 166 14.60 -1.66 8.22
CA TYR A 166 13.59 -2.42 7.49
C TYR A 166 14.19 -3.29 6.36
N LYS A 167 15.18 -2.76 5.64
CA LYS A 167 15.92 -3.53 4.61
C LYS A 167 16.64 -4.73 5.22
N VAL A 168 17.33 -4.55 6.35
CA VAL A 168 18.01 -5.63 7.07
C VAL A 168 17.02 -6.71 7.52
N TYR A 169 15.88 -6.31 8.09
CA TYR A 169 14.82 -7.25 8.48
C TYR A 169 14.33 -8.10 7.30
N ASN A 170 14.02 -7.47 6.16
CA ASN A 170 13.53 -8.19 4.99
C ASN A 170 14.59 -9.06 4.33
N GLN A 171 15.83 -8.60 4.21
CA GLN A 171 16.93 -9.39 3.66
C GLN A 171 17.18 -10.64 4.51
N ALA A 172 17.27 -10.47 5.84
CA ALA A 172 17.45 -11.58 6.74
C ALA A 172 16.28 -12.58 6.67
N LYS A 173 15.04 -12.10 6.56
CA LYS A 173 13.83 -12.93 6.54
C LYS A 173 13.62 -13.69 5.22
N PHE A 174 13.83 -13.03 4.09
CA PHE A 174 13.45 -13.57 2.77
C PHE A 174 14.62 -14.12 1.95
N VAL A 175 15.86 -13.80 2.31
CA VAL A 175 17.03 -14.23 1.54
C VAL A 175 17.98 -15.09 2.38
N ASP A 176 18.34 -14.64 3.58
CA ASP A 176 19.38 -15.31 4.36
C ASP A 176 18.82 -16.46 5.21
N LEU A 177 17.60 -16.33 5.72
CA LEU A 177 16.91 -17.35 6.48
C LEU A 177 16.57 -18.53 5.59
N SER A 178 17.11 -19.69 5.94
CA SER A 178 16.82 -20.96 5.28
C SER A 178 16.21 -21.96 6.25
N TYR A 179 15.42 -22.85 5.69
CA TYR A 179 14.77 -23.94 6.40
C TYR A 179 15.18 -25.25 5.75
N PRO A 180 15.29 -26.34 6.53
CA PRO A 180 15.31 -27.68 5.94
C PRO A 180 13.95 -27.99 5.32
N ASP A 181 13.92 -28.98 4.42
CA ASP A 181 12.66 -29.52 3.90
C ASP A 181 11.74 -29.97 5.05
N LEU A 182 10.44 -29.78 4.88
CA LEU A 182 9.44 -30.29 5.80
C LEU A 182 9.23 -31.78 5.52
N GLU A 183 9.36 -32.59 6.56
CA GLU A 183 9.17 -34.04 6.47
C GLU A 183 7.69 -34.40 6.73
N LEU A 184 7.00 -34.89 5.71
CA LEU A 184 5.60 -35.30 5.76
C LEU A 184 5.50 -36.81 5.49
N GLY A 185 5.69 -37.61 6.55
CA GLY A 185 5.83 -39.06 6.41
C GLY A 185 7.13 -39.41 5.67
N ASP A 186 7.02 -40.11 4.52
CA ASP A 186 8.16 -40.46 3.67
C ASP A 186 8.51 -39.38 2.63
N GLU A 187 7.70 -38.31 2.53
CA GLU A 187 7.92 -37.21 1.59
C GLU A 187 8.69 -36.06 2.23
N LYS A 188 9.60 -35.46 1.45
CA LYS A 188 10.29 -34.21 1.79
C LYS A 188 9.80 -33.13 0.85
N VAL A 189 9.17 -32.11 1.41
CA VAL A 189 8.66 -30.98 0.65
C VAL A 189 9.51 -29.74 0.93
N PRO A 190 9.91 -28.99 -0.10
CA PRO A 190 10.61 -27.72 0.10
C PRO A 190 9.83 -26.81 1.05
N PHE A 191 10.55 -26.16 1.95
CA PHE A 191 9.98 -25.28 2.95
C PHE A 191 10.70 -23.94 2.96
N ASP A 192 9.93 -22.86 3.01
CA ASP A 192 10.42 -21.51 3.19
C ASP A 192 9.38 -20.67 3.95
N PHE A 193 9.70 -19.39 4.15
CA PHE A 193 8.82 -18.46 4.86
C PHE A 193 7.45 -18.32 4.17
N VAL A 194 7.43 -18.26 2.83
CA VAL A 194 6.22 -18.03 2.03
C VAL A 194 5.35 -19.28 1.97
N ALA A 195 5.96 -20.45 1.83
CA ALA A 195 5.29 -21.73 1.86
C ALA A 195 4.58 -21.97 3.20
N PHE A 196 5.19 -21.55 4.32
CA PHE A 196 4.51 -21.57 5.61
C PHE A 196 3.22 -20.74 5.61
N GLU A 197 3.30 -19.47 5.24
CA GLU A 197 2.16 -18.54 5.29
C GLU A 197 1.04 -18.87 4.29
N ASN A 198 1.38 -19.46 3.14
CA ASN A 198 0.39 -19.70 2.08
C ASN A 198 -0.16 -21.13 2.05
N SER A 199 0.59 -22.11 2.56
CA SER A 199 0.27 -23.53 2.34
C SER A 199 0.12 -24.34 3.63
N TYR A 200 0.81 -23.96 4.71
CA TYR A 200 0.92 -24.83 5.88
C TYR A 200 0.26 -24.27 7.14
N ASP A 201 0.16 -22.96 7.33
CA ASP A 201 -0.36 -22.40 8.58
C ASP A 201 -1.89 -22.55 8.77
N GLY A 202 -2.63 -22.72 7.67
CA GLY A 202 -4.09 -22.91 7.63
C GLY A 202 -4.57 -24.31 7.24
N THR A 203 -3.67 -25.26 6.98
CA THR A 203 -4.08 -26.62 6.57
C THR A 203 -4.88 -27.33 7.64
N VAL A 204 -5.88 -28.14 7.24
CA VAL A 204 -6.69 -28.94 8.17
C VAL A 204 -5.91 -30.10 8.80
N ASP A 205 -4.83 -30.56 8.16
CA ASP A 205 -3.99 -31.61 8.74
C ASP A 205 -3.18 -31.10 9.93
N THR A 206 -3.55 -31.57 11.12
CA THR A 206 -3.00 -31.07 12.39
C THR A 206 -1.53 -31.41 12.57
N ALA A 207 -1.08 -32.58 12.09
CA ALA A 207 0.32 -32.97 12.19
C ALA A 207 1.19 -32.05 11.33
N THR A 208 0.87 -31.92 10.04
CA THR A 208 1.57 -31.02 9.11
C THR A 208 1.61 -29.59 9.63
N ARG A 209 0.46 -29.03 10.01
CA ARG A 209 0.36 -27.64 10.48
C ARG A 209 1.25 -27.36 11.69
N ARG A 210 1.23 -28.26 12.70
CA ARG A 210 2.03 -28.08 13.93
C ARG A 210 3.51 -28.32 13.70
N MET A 211 3.88 -29.27 12.84
CA MET A 211 5.29 -29.49 12.45
C MET A 211 5.83 -28.28 11.68
N ALA A 212 5.07 -27.76 10.72
CA ALA A 212 5.42 -26.55 9.97
C ALA A 212 5.58 -25.34 10.90
N PHE A 213 4.64 -25.11 11.83
CA PHE A 213 4.74 -24.02 12.81
C PHE A 213 5.98 -24.15 13.70
N ALA A 214 6.29 -25.36 14.17
CA ALA A 214 7.46 -25.60 15.02
C ALA A 214 8.76 -25.34 14.25
N LEU A 215 8.86 -25.88 13.03
CA LEU A 215 10.03 -25.69 12.16
C LEU A 215 10.23 -24.20 11.83
N PHE A 216 9.14 -23.52 11.47
CA PHE A 216 9.11 -22.08 11.20
C PHE A 216 9.62 -21.28 12.40
N SER A 217 9.03 -21.52 13.58
CA SER A 217 9.34 -20.78 14.80
C SER A 217 10.78 -21.02 15.28
N GLU A 218 11.28 -22.26 15.20
CA GLU A 218 12.64 -22.62 15.60
C GLU A 218 13.68 -21.88 14.74
N HIS A 219 13.48 -21.85 13.42
CA HIS A 219 14.44 -21.23 12.51
C HIS A 219 14.37 -19.71 12.57
N LEU A 220 13.17 -19.14 12.72
CA LEU A 220 13.01 -17.70 12.95
C LEU A 220 13.71 -17.26 14.25
N ALA A 221 13.64 -18.07 15.31
CA ALA A 221 14.30 -17.79 16.59
C ALA A 221 15.84 -17.73 16.49
N LYS A 222 16.46 -18.39 15.50
CA LYS A 222 17.92 -18.32 15.26
C LYS A 222 18.35 -16.90 14.87
N TYR A 223 17.45 -16.10 14.30
CA TYR A 223 17.69 -14.72 13.87
C TYR A 223 17.13 -13.66 14.84
N GLN A 224 16.60 -14.07 16.00
CA GLN A 224 15.93 -13.16 16.94
C GLN A 224 16.80 -11.96 17.34
N ASN A 225 18.11 -12.12 17.49
CA ASN A 225 19.03 -11.03 17.86
C ASN A 225 19.19 -10.01 16.72
N THR A 226 19.26 -10.48 15.47
CA THR A 226 19.33 -9.63 14.28
C THR A 226 18.05 -8.83 14.12
N PHE A 227 16.90 -9.49 14.25
CA PHE A 227 15.60 -8.82 14.19
C PHE A 227 15.39 -7.83 15.33
N ALA A 228 15.76 -8.20 16.57
CA ALA A 228 15.69 -7.30 17.72
C ALA A 228 16.58 -6.07 17.54
N THR A 229 17.79 -6.24 16.97
CA THR A 229 18.71 -5.13 16.69
C THR A 229 18.13 -4.19 15.63
N ALA A 230 17.59 -4.74 14.54
CA ALA A 230 16.93 -3.94 13.50
C ALA A 230 15.72 -3.18 14.05
N LEU A 231 14.83 -3.85 14.80
CA LEU A 231 13.68 -3.22 15.43
C LEU A 231 14.10 -2.11 16.41
N ASN A 232 15.11 -2.36 17.24
CA ASN A 232 15.63 -1.33 18.15
C ASN A 232 16.20 -0.12 17.40
N ALA A 233 16.94 -0.33 16.30
CA ALA A 233 17.44 0.77 15.48
C ALA A 233 16.29 1.62 14.89
N GLN A 234 15.23 0.99 14.40
CA GLN A 234 14.01 1.67 13.92
C GLN A 234 13.38 2.52 15.04
N MET A 235 13.15 1.92 16.22
CA MET A 235 12.53 2.61 17.35
C MET A 235 13.37 3.78 17.86
N GLN A 236 14.70 3.63 17.95
CA GLN A 236 15.59 4.71 18.38
C GLN A 236 15.62 5.86 17.37
N GLN A 237 15.58 5.55 16.07
CA GLN A 237 15.48 6.55 15.02
C GLN A 237 14.17 7.33 15.13
N GLU A 238 13.03 6.65 15.19
CA GLU A 238 11.72 7.29 15.34
C GLU A 238 11.64 8.16 16.60
N LYS A 239 12.15 7.66 17.73
CA LYS A 239 12.24 8.41 18.98
C LYS A 239 13.10 9.67 18.85
N THR A 240 14.24 9.55 18.19
CA THR A 240 15.14 10.69 17.97
C THR A 240 14.46 11.76 17.12
N ILE A 241 13.84 11.36 16.00
CA ILE A 241 13.15 12.31 15.11
C ILE A 241 11.93 12.94 15.79
N ALA A 242 11.11 12.16 16.50
CA ALA A 242 9.98 12.66 17.26
C ALA A 242 10.42 13.75 18.27
N THR A 243 11.49 13.48 19.01
CA THR A 243 12.06 14.42 19.98
C THR A 243 12.58 15.68 19.31
N LEU A 244 13.35 15.54 18.21
CA LEU A 244 13.88 16.69 17.47
C LEU A 244 12.76 17.59 16.94
N ARG A 245 11.67 16.99 16.45
CA ARG A 245 10.49 17.69 15.94
C ARG A 245 9.52 18.19 17.03
N GLY A 246 9.91 18.08 18.30
CA GLY A 246 9.16 18.63 19.43
C GLY A 246 7.87 17.88 19.77
N TYR A 247 7.75 16.59 19.43
CA TYR A 247 6.63 15.77 19.86
C TYR A 247 6.85 15.26 21.30
N ASP A 248 5.75 15.17 22.06
CA ASP A 248 5.78 14.66 23.44
C ASP A 248 6.11 13.17 23.50
N SER A 249 5.73 12.41 22.47
CA SER A 249 6.03 10.99 22.35
C SER A 249 6.18 10.51 20.90
N VAL A 250 6.76 9.32 20.73
CA VAL A 250 6.80 8.62 19.42
C VAL A 250 5.40 8.34 18.89
N PHE A 251 4.42 8.09 19.77
CA PHE A 251 3.04 7.87 19.35
C PHE A 251 2.47 9.14 18.72
N ASP A 252 2.67 10.31 19.35
CA ASP A 252 2.17 11.57 18.80
C ASP A 252 2.80 11.85 17.44
N TYR A 253 4.10 11.58 17.28
CA TYR A 253 4.80 11.69 15.99
C TYR A 253 4.24 10.74 14.91
N LEU A 254 4.10 9.44 15.21
CA LEU A 254 3.65 8.45 14.22
C LEU A 254 2.16 8.55 13.88
N LEU A 255 1.33 9.02 14.82
CA LEU A 255 -0.11 9.23 14.63
C LEU A 255 -0.43 10.57 13.96
N PHE A 256 0.48 11.54 14.03
CA PHE A 256 0.30 12.88 13.48
C PHE A 256 -0.06 12.83 11.99
N GLU A 257 0.76 12.19 11.15
CA GLU A 257 0.48 12.09 9.70
C GLU A 257 -0.84 11.38 9.40
N GLN A 258 -1.23 10.41 10.23
CA GLN A 258 -2.48 9.66 10.10
C GLN A 258 -3.72 10.44 10.54
N LYS A 259 -3.55 11.64 11.15
CA LYS A 259 -4.63 12.43 11.75
C LYS A 259 -5.40 11.67 12.82
N VAL A 260 -4.70 10.80 13.55
CA VAL A 260 -5.27 9.98 14.62
C VAL A 260 -4.87 10.58 15.96
N THR A 261 -5.83 10.73 16.88
CA THR A 261 -5.51 11.17 18.25
C THR A 261 -5.02 9.99 19.07
N ARG A 262 -4.23 10.28 20.12
CA ARG A 262 -3.79 9.27 21.06
C ARG A 262 -4.96 8.51 21.70
N GLU A 263 -6.03 9.22 22.05
CA GLU A 263 -7.27 8.64 22.58
C GLU A 263 -7.90 7.62 21.61
N MET A 264 -7.97 7.93 20.32
CA MET A 264 -8.52 6.99 19.32
C MET A 264 -7.67 5.73 19.20
N TYR A 265 -6.34 5.88 19.24
CA TYR A 265 -5.39 4.77 19.20
C TYR A 265 -5.52 3.86 20.42
N ASP A 266 -5.45 4.44 21.63
CA ASP A 266 -5.55 3.70 22.89
C ASP A 266 -6.91 3.00 23.01
N ARG A 267 -8.00 3.69 22.67
CA ARG A 267 -9.35 3.10 22.65
C ARG A 267 -9.41 1.86 21.76
N GLN A 268 -8.77 1.86 20.60
CA GLN A 268 -8.80 0.69 19.72
C GLN A 268 -8.08 -0.51 20.34
N ILE A 269 -6.96 -0.28 21.05
CA ILE A 269 -6.24 -1.33 21.78
C ILE A 269 -7.12 -1.87 22.91
N ASP A 270 -7.69 -0.98 23.73
CA ASP A 270 -8.53 -1.37 24.86
C ASP A 270 -9.73 -2.21 24.39
N ARG A 271 -10.43 -1.78 23.33
CA ARG A 271 -11.56 -2.53 22.77
C ARG A 271 -11.17 -3.89 22.20
N ILE A 272 -9.99 -4.01 21.59
CA ILE A 272 -9.49 -5.30 21.11
C ILE A 272 -9.18 -6.23 22.29
N VAL A 273 -8.55 -5.72 23.35
CA VAL A 273 -8.10 -6.52 24.50
C VAL A 273 -9.26 -6.90 25.43
N GLU A 274 -10.19 -5.98 25.66
CA GLU A 274 -11.29 -6.16 26.62
C GLU A 274 -12.51 -6.82 25.97
N ASP A 275 -12.99 -6.27 24.85
CA ASP A 275 -14.29 -6.65 24.26
C ASP A 275 -14.15 -7.77 23.22
N LEU A 276 -13.13 -7.71 22.36
CA LEU A 276 -12.94 -8.70 21.29
C LEU A 276 -12.26 -9.99 21.79
N ALA A 277 -11.31 -9.89 22.72
CA ALA A 277 -10.54 -11.06 23.18
C ALA A 277 -11.42 -12.21 23.74
N PRO A 278 -12.51 -11.97 24.50
CA PRO A 278 -13.45 -13.03 24.89
C PRO A 278 -14.08 -13.75 23.69
N ALA A 279 -14.49 -13.00 22.66
CA ALA A 279 -15.08 -13.57 21.45
C ALA A 279 -14.04 -14.40 20.67
N MET A 280 -12.80 -13.92 20.56
CA MET A 280 -11.70 -14.66 19.93
C MET A 280 -11.36 -15.95 20.69
N ARG A 281 -11.36 -15.93 22.03
CA ARG A 281 -11.19 -17.16 22.84
C ARG A 281 -12.34 -18.15 22.63
N LYS A 282 -13.57 -17.67 22.50
CA LYS A 282 -14.73 -18.52 22.17
C LYS A 282 -14.58 -19.12 20.78
N TYR A 283 -14.16 -18.34 19.79
CA TYR A 283 -13.91 -18.80 18.43
C TYR A 283 -12.81 -19.88 18.37
N ALA A 284 -11.69 -19.66 19.06
CA ALA A 284 -10.63 -20.65 19.22
C ALA A 284 -11.14 -21.95 19.87
N LYS A 285 -11.99 -21.88 20.89
CA LYS A 285 -12.61 -23.09 21.47
C LYS A 285 -13.53 -23.81 20.49
N LEU A 286 -14.30 -23.06 19.69
CA LEU A 286 -15.15 -23.65 18.65
C LEU A 286 -14.32 -24.41 17.62
N LEU A 287 -13.23 -23.82 17.13
CA LEU A 287 -12.29 -24.51 16.23
C LEU A 287 -11.67 -25.75 16.90
N GLN A 288 -11.34 -25.67 18.19
CA GLN A 288 -10.85 -26.80 18.97
C GLN A 288 -11.86 -27.96 18.95
N ASP A 289 -13.14 -27.67 19.18
CA ASP A 289 -14.21 -28.66 19.22
C ASP A 289 -14.50 -29.25 17.83
N ILE A 290 -14.55 -28.42 16.78
CA ILE A 290 -14.78 -28.85 15.38
C ILE A 290 -13.74 -29.88 14.93
N TYR A 291 -12.47 -29.62 15.23
CA TYR A 291 -11.36 -30.48 14.80
C TYR A 291 -10.95 -31.53 15.84
N GLY A 292 -11.68 -31.65 16.96
CA GLY A 292 -11.40 -32.64 18.01
C GLY A 292 -10.01 -32.51 18.62
N LEU A 293 -9.51 -31.27 18.77
CA LEU A 293 -8.16 -31.02 19.28
C LEU A 293 -8.13 -31.09 20.82
N ASP A 294 -7.21 -31.88 21.38
CA ASP A 294 -7.03 -31.95 22.84
C ASP A 294 -6.65 -30.59 23.45
N LYS A 295 -5.89 -29.80 22.71
CA LYS A 295 -5.43 -28.47 23.10
C LYS A 295 -5.33 -27.57 21.88
N MET A 296 -5.95 -26.40 21.95
CA MET A 296 -5.75 -25.31 20.99
C MET A 296 -4.39 -24.62 21.21
N THR A 297 -3.61 -24.43 20.15
CA THR A 297 -2.30 -23.75 20.16
C THR A 297 -2.25 -22.62 19.13
N PHE A 298 -1.21 -21.79 19.14
CA PHE A 298 -1.03 -20.74 18.13
C PHE A 298 -0.94 -21.30 16.70
N ALA A 299 -0.43 -22.52 16.53
CA ALA A 299 -0.37 -23.19 15.24
C ALA A 299 -1.75 -23.50 14.65
N ASP A 300 -2.81 -23.47 15.47
CA ASP A 300 -4.14 -23.93 15.07
C ASP A 300 -5.12 -22.78 14.80
N LEU A 301 -4.73 -21.53 15.06
CA LEU A 301 -5.65 -20.38 15.03
C LEU A 301 -6.16 -20.00 13.63
N LYS A 302 -5.48 -20.47 12.58
CA LYS A 302 -5.81 -20.17 11.17
C LYS A 302 -6.57 -21.28 10.45
N ILE A 303 -6.88 -22.40 11.13
CA ILE A 303 -7.69 -23.45 10.50
C ILE A 303 -9.09 -22.91 10.16
N PRO A 304 -9.63 -23.24 8.97
CA PRO A 304 -10.95 -22.78 8.56
C PRO A 304 -12.03 -23.36 9.48
N VAL A 305 -13.19 -22.72 9.59
CA VAL A 305 -14.35 -23.31 10.31
C VAL A 305 -14.90 -24.50 9.52
N ASP A 306 -14.99 -24.33 8.20
CA ASP A 306 -15.48 -25.31 7.26
C ASP A 306 -14.63 -25.24 6.00
N ALA A 307 -13.82 -26.27 5.76
CA ALA A 307 -12.94 -26.34 4.59
C ALA A 307 -13.69 -26.68 3.29
N GLU A 308 -14.94 -27.13 3.38
CA GLU A 308 -15.73 -27.58 2.22
C GLU A 308 -16.71 -26.49 1.73
N PHE A 309 -16.89 -25.40 2.47
CA PHE A 309 -17.86 -24.34 2.17
C PHE A 309 -17.49 -23.42 0.99
N GLU A 310 -16.28 -23.53 0.43
CA GLU A 310 -15.84 -22.66 -0.66
C GLU A 310 -16.58 -22.95 -1.98
N LYS A 311 -17.55 -22.08 -2.33
CA LYS A 311 -18.28 -22.15 -3.59
C LYS A 311 -17.39 -21.71 -4.76
N LYS A 312 -17.15 -22.61 -5.72
CA LYS A 312 -16.54 -22.26 -7.01
C LYS A 312 -17.56 -21.52 -7.87
N LEU A 313 -17.20 -20.32 -8.34
CA LEU A 313 -18.04 -19.46 -9.18
C LEU A 313 -17.34 -19.15 -10.51
N SER A 314 -18.09 -19.15 -11.60
CA SER A 314 -17.67 -18.54 -12.86
C SER A 314 -17.74 -17.00 -12.78
N VAL A 315 -17.09 -16.31 -13.73
CA VAL A 315 -17.15 -14.84 -13.83
C VAL A 315 -18.58 -14.33 -14.01
N ALA A 316 -19.42 -15.03 -14.80
CA ALA A 316 -20.81 -14.66 -14.99
C ALA A 316 -21.64 -14.83 -13.70
N GLU A 317 -21.40 -15.91 -12.96
CA GLU A 317 -22.06 -16.14 -11.67
C GLU A 317 -21.60 -15.13 -10.62
N SER A 318 -20.33 -14.70 -10.65
CA SER A 318 -19.80 -13.70 -9.71
C SER A 318 -20.52 -12.35 -9.85
N LYS A 319 -20.83 -11.92 -11.08
CA LYS A 319 -21.63 -10.70 -11.32
C LYS A 319 -22.96 -10.74 -10.60
N THR A 320 -23.72 -11.82 -10.79
CA THR A 320 -25.04 -11.98 -10.15
C THR A 320 -24.89 -12.05 -8.63
N TYR A 321 -23.94 -12.84 -8.16
CA TYR A 321 -23.70 -13.04 -6.73
C TYR A 321 -23.33 -11.73 -6.00
N ILE A 322 -22.44 -10.92 -6.59
CA ILE A 322 -22.01 -9.63 -6.03
C ILE A 322 -23.16 -8.60 -6.09
N LEU A 323 -23.91 -8.54 -7.19
CA LEU A 323 -25.04 -7.61 -7.32
C LEU A 323 -26.15 -7.92 -6.30
N ASP A 324 -26.42 -9.19 -6.03
CA ASP A 324 -27.41 -9.61 -5.04
C ASP A 324 -26.92 -9.29 -3.62
N ALA A 325 -25.68 -9.63 -3.30
CA ALA A 325 -25.08 -9.39 -1.99
C ALA A 325 -24.99 -7.90 -1.64
N LEU A 326 -24.67 -7.06 -2.62
CA LEU A 326 -24.48 -5.62 -2.44
C LEU A 326 -25.75 -4.80 -2.76
N SER A 327 -26.88 -5.46 -3.05
CA SER A 327 -28.17 -4.80 -3.32
C SER A 327 -28.67 -3.92 -2.17
N ILE A 328 -28.21 -4.19 -0.94
CA ILE A 328 -28.53 -3.40 0.26
C ILE A 328 -28.04 -1.94 0.19
N TYR A 329 -27.08 -1.63 -0.68
CA TYR A 329 -26.56 -0.27 -0.86
C TYR A 329 -27.42 0.60 -1.81
N GLY A 330 -28.51 0.04 -2.34
CA GLY A 330 -29.47 0.77 -3.17
C GLY A 330 -29.12 0.80 -4.65
N ALA A 331 -29.97 1.46 -5.43
CA ALA A 331 -29.93 1.43 -6.89
C ALA A 331 -28.66 2.08 -7.47
N GLU A 332 -28.23 3.23 -6.94
CA GLU A 332 -27.06 3.94 -7.45
C GLU A 332 -25.78 3.11 -7.37
N TYR A 333 -25.56 2.43 -6.23
CA TYR A 333 -24.40 1.55 -6.06
C TYR A 333 -24.50 0.32 -6.96
N LYS A 334 -25.70 -0.24 -7.12
CA LYS A 334 -25.95 -1.34 -8.04
C LYS A 334 -25.62 -0.95 -9.49
N ASP A 335 -26.04 0.24 -9.92
CA ASP A 335 -25.77 0.75 -11.26
C ASP A 335 -24.26 0.95 -11.49
N LEU A 336 -23.53 1.42 -10.48
CA LEU A 336 -22.07 1.51 -10.53
C LEU A 336 -21.42 0.14 -10.73
N LEU A 337 -21.86 -0.89 -10.00
CA LEU A 337 -21.35 -2.25 -10.16
C LEU A 337 -21.67 -2.79 -11.55
N VAL A 338 -22.90 -2.60 -12.05
CA VAL A 338 -23.28 -3.02 -13.40
C VAL A 338 -22.35 -2.39 -14.43
N ARG A 339 -22.10 -1.08 -14.32
CA ARG A 339 -21.13 -0.37 -15.18
C ARG A 339 -19.71 -0.94 -15.05
N ALA A 340 -19.23 -1.25 -13.85
CA ALA A 340 -17.89 -1.82 -13.68
C ALA A 340 -17.69 -3.14 -14.44
N TYR A 341 -18.72 -3.98 -14.51
CA TYR A 341 -18.70 -5.20 -15.33
C TYR A 341 -18.86 -4.89 -16.83
N ASP A 342 -19.81 -4.03 -17.20
CA ASP A 342 -20.17 -3.79 -18.61
C ASP A 342 -19.14 -2.93 -19.35
N GLU A 343 -18.52 -1.98 -18.64
CA GLU A 343 -17.46 -1.09 -19.12
C GLU A 343 -16.06 -1.68 -18.88
N ARG A 344 -15.95 -2.96 -18.49
CA ARG A 344 -14.68 -3.68 -18.33
C ARG A 344 -13.68 -2.97 -17.40
N TRP A 345 -14.07 -2.67 -16.17
CA TRP A 345 -13.14 -2.13 -15.18
C TRP A 345 -12.29 -3.20 -14.48
N ILE A 346 -12.58 -4.49 -14.74
CA ILE A 346 -11.98 -5.64 -14.05
C ILE A 346 -11.26 -6.54 -15.05
N ASP A 347 -10.04 -6.96 -14.71
CA ASP A 347 -9.27 -7.92 -15.50
C ASP A 347 -9.35 -9.34 -14.89
N PHE A 348 -10.33 -10.11 -15.35
CA PHE A 348 -10.56 -11.51 -14.97
C PHE A 348 -9.63 -12.50 -15.65
N ALA A 349 -8.90 -12.08 -16.69
CA ALA A 349 -8.07 -12.98 -17.48
C ALA A 349 -6.99 -13.66 -16.64
N PHE A 350 -6.89 -14.98 -16.79
CA PHE A 350 -5.79 -15.78 -16.28
C PHE A 350 -4.80 -16.05 -17.41
N ASN A 351 -3.61 -15.44 -17.36
CA ASN A 351 -2.58 -15.56 -18.37
C ASN A 351 -1.17 -15.58 -17.76
N GLN A 352 -0.18 -15.94 -18.59
CA GLN A 352 1.23 -15.92 -18.20
C GLN A 352 1.69 -14.50 -17.86
N ASN A 353 2.64 -14.39 -16.93
CA ASN A 353 3.33 -13.16 -16.52
C ASN A 353 2.43 -12.03 -15.99
N LYS A 354 1.15 -12.29 -15.71
CA LYS A 354 0.31 -11.35 -14.97
C LYS A 354 0.83 -11.25 -13.51
N ALA A 355 0.90 -10.03 -12.99
CA ALA A 355 1.45 -9.73 -11.67
C ALA A 355 0.68 -10.37 -10.50
#